data_AF-A0A968H036-F1
#
_entry.id   AF-A0A968H036-F1
#
_cell.length_a   1.000
_cell.length_b   1.000
_cell.length_c   1.000
_cell.angle_alpha   90.00
_cell.angle_beta   90.00
_cell.angle_gamma   90.00
#
_symmetry.space_group_name_H-M   'P 1'
#
loop_
_entity.id
_entity.type
_entity.pdbx_description
1 polymer ?
#
loop_
_entity_poly.entity_id
_entity_poly.type
_entity_poly.pdbx_seq_one_letter_code
_entity_poly.pdbx_strand_id
1 'polypeptide(L)' 'MELLEEITSYVDEELKDQNICCRMKKLITDDYVIRNEYMIQKCIKDLLRTRFSCCKSPVGLDKKIFLYISQNINN' A
#
# COMPACT_ATOMS: atom_id res chain seq x y z
N MET A 1 -9.41 17.51 -3.33
CA MET A 1 -9.21 16.13 -2.84
C MET A 1 -10.55 15.46 -2.95
N GLU A 2 -10.65 14.49 -3.84
CA GLU A 2 -11.86 13.69 -3.99
C GLU A 2 -12.01 12.77 -2.76
N LEU A 3 -13.23 12.42 -2.36
CA LEU A 3 -13.49 11.60 -1.17
C LEU A 3 -12.71 10.27 -1.19
N LEU A 4 -12.53 9.68 -2.37
CA LEU A 4 -11.77 8.45 -2.56
C LEU A 4 -10.28 8.63 -2.21
N GLU A 5 -9.68 9.73 -2.65
CA GLU A 5 -8.28 10.06 -2.31
C GLU A 5 -8.12 10.24 -0.79
N GLU A 6 -9.11 10.83 -0.14
CA GLU A 6 -9.09 11.02 1.30
C GLU A 6 -9.21 9.70 2.07
N ILE A 7 -10.01 8.74 1.58
CA ILE A 7 -10.07 7.37 2.13
C ILE A 7 -8.70 6.71 1.97
N THR A 8 -8.08 6.83 0.80
CA THR A 8 -6.73 6.30 0.54
C THR A 8 -5.70 6.89 1.50
N SER A 9 -5.65 8.22 1.62
CA SER A 9 -4.73 8.88 2.56
C SER A 9 -5.01 8.51 4.02
N TYR A 10 -6.26 8.22 4.39
CA TYR A 10 -6.60 7.70 5.72
C TYR A 10 -6.05 6.29 5.94
N VAL A 11 -6.24 5.38 4.97
CA VAL A 11 -5.69 4.02 4.98
C VAL A 11 -4.15 4.06 5.01
N ASP A 12 -3.57 5.05 4.35
CA ASP A 12 -2.12 5.27 4.27
C ASP A 12 -1.49 5.97 5.46
N GLU A 13 -2.29 6.36 6.45
CA GLU A 13 -1.84 7.11 7.63
C GLU A 13 -1.13 8.43 7.23
N GLU A 14 -1.50 8.99 6.07
CA GLU A 14 -0.92 10.21 5.50
C GLU A 14 -1.68 11.48 5.90
N LEU A 15 -2.89 11.32 6.45
CA LEU A 15 -3.66 12.45 6.98
C LEU A 15 -3.04 13.00 8.26
N LYS A 16 -2.59 14.25 8.20
CA LYS A 16 -1.96 14.96 9.33
C LYS A 16 -2.96 15.79 10.16
N ASP A 17 -4.12 16.10 9.59
CA ASP A 17 -5.14 16.90 10.26
C ASP A 17 -6.09 16.01 11.07
N GLN A 18 -6.10 16.23 12.39
CA GLN A 18 -6.91 15.47 13.33
C GLN A 18 -8.42 15.61 13.07
N ASN A 19 -8.90 16.78 12.62
CA ASN A 19 -10.31 17.00 12.31
C ASN A 19 -10.76 16.16 11.11
N ILE A 20 -9.89 16.08 10.09
CA ILE A 20 -10.11 15.25 8.91
C ILE A 20 -10.14 13.76 9.31
N CYS A 21 -9.18 13.32 10.12
CA CYS A 21 -9.17 11.95 10.66
C CYS A 21 -10.45 11.61 11.44
N CYS A 22 -10.92 12.50 12.32
CA CYS A 22 -12.16 12.32 13.06
C CYS A 22 -13.38 12.24 12.15
N ARG A 23 -13.46 13.12 11.14
CA ARG A 23 -14.53 13.08 10.14
C ARG A 23 -14.52 11.77 9.36
N MET A 24 -13.36 11.32 8.89
CA MET A 24 -13.23 10.06 8.14
C MET A 24 -13.65 8.85 8.99
N LYS A 25 -13.20 8.81 10.25
CA LYS A 25 -13.61 7.74 11.19
C LYS A 25 -15.13 7.70 11.37
N LYS A 26 -15.77 8.86 11.46
CA LYS A 26 -17.24 8.96 11.52
C LYS A 26 -17.88 8.47 10.22
N LEU A 27 -17.39 8.90 9.06
CA LEU A 27 -17.92 8.47 7.76
C LEU A 27 -17.80 6.96 7.55
N ILE A 28 -16.68 6.34 7.91
CA ILE A 28 -16.50 4.87 7.90
C ILE A 28 -17.53 4.18 8.83
N THR A 29 -17.89 4.83 9.93
CA THR A 29 -18.86 4.30 10.89
C THR A 29 -20.29 4.46 10.40
N ASP A 30 -20.63 5.56 9.74
CA ASP A 30 -22.02 5.91 9.46
C ASP A 30 -22.46 5.54 8.03
N ASP A 31 -21.55 5.55 7.05
CA ASP A 31 -21.85 5.32 5.63
C ASP A 31 -21.34 3.96 5.16
N TYR A 32 -22.25 3.13 4.64
CA TYR A 32 -21.91 1.76 4.22
C TYR A 32 -21.01 1.71 2.98
N VAL A 33 -21.15 2.67 2.05
CA VAL A 33 -20.36 2.73 0.81
C VAL A 33 -18.92 3.08 1.17
N ILE A 34 -18.75 4.11 2.00
CA ILE A 34 -17.43 4.55 2.47
C ILE A 34 -16.78 3.46 3.32
N ARG A 35 -17.54 2.80 4.20
CA ARG A 35 -17.03 1.67 4.99
C ARG A 35 -16.51 0.54 4.10
N ASN A 36 -17.28 0.19 3.07
CA ASN A 36 -16.90 -0.91 2.18
C ASN A 36 -15.62 -0.58 1.40
N GLU A 37 -15.52 0.65 0.88
CA GLU A 37 -14.31 1.13 0.21
C GLU A 37 -13.08 1.10 1.13
N TYR A 38 -13.21 1.64 2.35
CA TYR A 38 -12.16 1.58 3.37
C TYR A 38 -11.71 0.14 3.64
N MET A 39 -12.65 -0.80 3.78
CA MET A 39 -12.34 -2.21 4.07
C MET A 39 -11.61 -2.89 2.90
N ILE A 40 -11.99 -2.60 1.65
CA ILE A 40 -11.32 -3.12 0.46
C ILE A 40 -9.88 -2.62 0.41
N GLN A 41 -9.67 -1.31 0.52
CA GLN A 41 -8.34 -0.72 0.46
C GLN A 41 -7.44 -1.20 1.60
N LYS A 42 -7.97 -1.28 2.83
CA LYS A 42 -7.25 -1.82 3.98
C LYS A 42 -6.83 -3.28 3.76
N CYS A 43 -7.73 -4.11 3.24
CA CYS A 43 -7.44 -5.51 2.92
C CYS A 43 -6.30 -5.62 1.90
N ILE A 44 -6.36 -4.84 0.82
CA ILE A 44 -5.29 -4.79 -0.20
C ILE A 44 -3.97 -4.37 0.44
N LYS A 45 -3.96 -3.31 1.26
CA LYS A 45 -2.77 -2.85 1.96
C LYS A 45 -2.17 -3.93 2.87
N ASP A 46 -3.00 -4.63 3.64
CA ASP A 46 -2.55 -5.72 4.51
C ASP A 46 -1.97 -6.91 3.72
N LEU A 47 -2.58 -7.26 2.59
CA LEU A 47 -2.07 -8.30 1.68
C LEU A 47 -0.71 -7.91 1.09
N LEU A 48 -0.57 -6.68 0.60
CA LEU A 48 0.69 -6.17 0.06
C LEU A 48 1.76 -6.10 1.15
N ARG A 49 1.42 -5.59 2.35
CA ARG A 49 2.33 -5.58 3.50
C ARG A 49 2.83 -6.99 3.81
N THR A 50 1.94 -7.98 3.84
CA THR A 50 2.30 -9.38 4.11
C THR A 50 3.19 -9.96 3.00
N ARG A 51 2.89 -9.66 1.74
CA ARG A 51 3.70 -10.11 0.60
C ARG A 51 5.12 -9.56 0.65
N PHE A 52 5.26 -8.29 1.02
CA PHE A 52 6.53 -7.58 1.03
C PHE A 52 7.26 -7.63 2.38
N SER A 53 6.61 -8.07 3.47
CA SER A 53 7.23 -8.13 4.81
C SER A 53 8.37 -9.13 4.92
N CYS A 54 8.40 -10.15 4.05
CA CYS A 54 9.45 -11.16 4.08
C CYS A 54 10.82 -10.64 3.64
N CYS A 55 10.93 -9.41 3.08
CA CYS A 55 12.18 -8.80 2.60
C CYS A 55 13.08 -9.77 1.80
N LYS A 56 12.48 -10.77 1.16
CA LYS A 56 13.18 -11.79 0.39
C LYS A 56 12.97 -11.49 -1.08
N SER A 57 14.08 -11.29 -1.76
CA SER A 57 14.13 -11.28 -3.22
C SER A 57 13.50 -12.57 -3.77
N PRO A 58 12.80 -12.52 -4.91
CA PRO A 58 12.39 -13.71 -5.62
C PRO A 58 13.55 -14.67 -5.81
N VAL A 59 13.29 -15.97 -5.62
CA VAL A 59 14.32 -17.01 -5.77
C VAL A 59 14.94 -16.92 -7.16
N GLY A 60 16.27 -16.77 -7.22
CA GLY A 60 17.03 -16.67 -8.46
C GLY A 60 17.17 -15.26 -9.03
N LEU A 61 16.65 -14.22 -8.38
CA LEU A 61 16.92 -12.83 -8.77
C LEU A 61 18.42 -12.53 -8.73
N ASP A 62 19.11 -12.91 -7.66
CA ASP A 62 20.55 -12.67 -7.48
C ASP A 62 21.39 -13.31 -8.59
N LYS A 63 21.02 -14.53 -9.01
CA LYS A 63 21.68 -15.23 -10.12
C LYS A 63 21.50 -14.49 -11.44
N LYS A 64 20.30 -13.97 -11.71
CA LYS A 64 20.01 -13.19 -12.92
C LYS A 64 20.77 -11.86 -12.93
N ILE A 65 20.82 -11.16 -11.79
CA ILE A 65 21.59 -9.93 -11.62
C ILE A 65 23.07 -10.21 -11.88
N PHE A 66 23.64 -11.26 -11.28
CA PHE A 66 25.02 -11.64 -11.49
C PHE A 66 25.32 -11.91 -12.97
N LEU A 67 24.50 -12.74 -13.63
CA LEU A 67 24.63 -13.04 -15.07
C LEU A 67 24.62 -11.77 -15.94
N TYR A 68 23.69 -10.85 -15.67
CA TYR A 68 23.60 -9.60 -16.42
C TYR A 68 24.84 -8.73 -16.23
N ILE A 69 25.30 -8.56 -14.98
CA ILE A 69 26.53 -7.80 -14.69
C ILE A 69 27.73 -8.44 -15.38
N SER A 70 27.90 -9.75 -15.28
CA SER A 70 29.01 -10.47 -15.93
C SER A 70 28.99 -10.35 -17.45
N GLN A 71 27.82 -10.28 -18.08
CA GLN A 71 27.71 -10.10 -19.54
C GLN A 71 28.06 -8.68 -19.99
N ASN A 72 27.81 -7.66 -19.17
CA ASN A 72 28.04 -6.26 -19.53
C ASN A 72 29.40 -5.72 -19.09
N ILE A 73 30.10 -6.36 -18.15
CA ILE A 73 31.50 -6.01 -17.80
C ILE A 73 32.50 -6.57 -18.84
N ASN A 74 32.12 -7.61 -19.59
CA ASN A 74 32.98 -8.26 -20.59
C ASN A 74 32.74 -7.76 -22.04
N ASN A 75 31.98 -6.66 -22.21
CA ASN A 75 31.85 -5.90 -23.46
C ASN A 75 32.54 -4.55 -23.31
#